data_AF-A0A7C6AGP6-F1
#
_entry.id   AF-A0A7C6AGP6-F1
#
_cell.length_a   1.000
_cell.length_b   1.000
_cell.length_c   1.000
_cell.angle_alpha   90.00
_cell.angle_beta   90.00
_cell.angle_gamma   90.00
#
_symmetry.space_group_name_H-M   'P 1'
#
loop_
_entity.id
_entity.type
_entity.pdbx_description
1 polymer ?
#
loop_
_entity_poly.entity_id
_entity_poly.type
_entity_poly.pdbx_seq_one_letter_code
_entity_poly.pdbx_strand_id
1 'polypeptide(L)' 'EFIKKGRSLFAKHVLEADEGIKPGEEVVVVDSNRKIVGVGKAILNGREMLVFKRGVAVKTRKGGRKSVEEE' A
#
# COMPACT_ATOMS: atom_id res chain seq x y z
N GLU A 1 -1.86 -5.10 -9.20
CA GLU A 1 -0.76 -5.86 -9.84
C GLU A 1 0.63 -5.29 -9.54
N PHE A 2 0.87 -3.97 -9.74
CA PHE A 2 2.19 -3.34 -9.56
C PHE A 2 2.84 -3.57 -8.19
N ILE A 3 2.06 -3.50 -7.11
CA ILE A 3 2.56 -3.68 -5.74
C ILE A 3 3.05 -5.11 -5.50
N LYS A 4 2.36 -6.11 -6.07
CA LYS A 4 2.80 -7.52 -6.03
C LYS A 4 4.16 -7.72 -6.72
N LYS A 5 4.49 -6.88 -7.71
CA LYS A 5 5.82 -6.83 -8.37
C LYS A 5 6.86 -6.00 -7.58
N GLY A 6 6.55 -5.53 -6.38
CA GLY A 6 7.44 -4.74 -5.53
C GLY A 6 7.52 -3.25 -5.91
N ARG A 7 6.63 -2.75 -6.77
CA ARG A 7 6.57 -1.31 -7.11
C ARG A 7 5.84 -0.53 -6.03
N SER A 8 6.26 0.71 -5.80
CA SER A 8 5.66 1.63 -4.82
C SER A 8 4.18 1.93 -5.10
N LEU A 9 3.41 2.17 -4.03
CA LEU A 9 2.03 2.64 -4.09
C LEU A 9 1.99 4.16 -4.23
N PHE A 10 1.26 4.66 -5.23
CA PHE A 10 1.02 6.10 -5.41
C PHE A 10 -0.26 6.53 -4.71
N ALA A 11 -0.28 7.75 -4.17
CA ALA A 11 -1.41 8.28 -3.39
C ALA A 11 -2.74 8.27 -4.15
N LYS A 12 -2.70 8.57 -5.46
CA LYS A 12 -3.90 8.54 -6.33
C LYS A 12 -4.59 7.17 -6.42
N HIS A 13 -3.94 6.09 -6.00
CA HIS A 13 -4.49 4.74 -6.02
C HIS A 13 -4.92 4.24 -4.64
N VAL A 14 -4.76 5.06 -3.59
CA VAL A 14 -5.23 4.72 -2.25
C VAL A 14 -6.72 5.04 -2.16
N LEU A 15 -7.50 4.04 -1.78
CA LEU A 15 -8.95 4.18 -1.55
C LEU A 15 -9.25 4.48 -0.09
N GLU A 16 -8.53 3.80 0.81
CA GLU A 16 -8.68 3.87 2.27
C GLU A 16 -7.30 3.72 2.92
N ALA A 17 -7.11 4.36 4.07
CA ALA A 17 -5.91 4.27 4.90
C ALA A 17 -6.27 4.54 6.36
N ASP A 18 -5.59 3.87 7.29
CA ASP A 18 -5.75 4.12 8.73
C ASP A 18 -5.19 5.50 9.10
N GLU A 19 -6.01 6.32 9.77
CA GLU A 19 -5.63 7.66 10.20
C GLU A 19 -4.44 7.69 11.17
N GLY A 20 -4.20 6.58 11.88
CA GLY A 20 -3.08 6.42 12.80
C GLY A 20 -1.72 6.29 12.12
N ILE A 21 -1.68 5.98 10.81
CA ILE A 21 -0.43 5.77 10.07
C ILE A 21 0.39 7.05 10.03
N LYS A 22 1.64 6.94 10.49
CA LYS A 22 2.64 8.02 10.44
C LYS A 22 3.70 7.75 9.37
N PRO A 23 4.26 8.81 8.77
CA PRO A 23 5.38 8.68 7.85
C PRO A 23 6.53 7.94 8.52
N GLY A 24 7.03 6.93 7.82
CA GLY A 24 8.13 6.10 8.27
C GLY A 24 7.73 4.80 8.97
N GLU A 25 6.46 4.60 9.27
CA GLU A 25 5.96 3.34 9.83
C GLU A 25 5.91 2.24 8.78
N GLU A 26 5.99 1.00 9.26
CA GLU A 26 5.80 -0.18 8.43
C GLU A 26 4.31 -0.42 8.23
N VAL A 27 3.89 -0.55 6.97
CA VAL A 27 2.48 -0.70 6.60
C VAL A 27 2.28 -1.92 5.72
N VAL A 28 1.11 -2.54 5.89
CA VAL A 28 0.63 -3.61 5.03
C VAL A 28 -0.29 -3.01 3.98
N VAL A 29 -0.05 -3.33 2.72
CA VAL A 29 -0.92 -2.92 1.62
C VAL A 29 -1.86 -4.07 1.28
N VAL A 30 -3.15 -3.79 1.29
CA VAL A 30 -4.21 -4.73 0.92
C VAL A 30 -4.95 -4.24 -0.33
N ASP A 31 -5.57 -5.15 -1.07
CA ASP A 31 -6.52 -4.81 -2.12
C ASP A 31 -7.96 -4.68 -1.57
N SER A 32 -8.91 -4.34 -2.44
CA SER A 32 -10.33 -4.17 -2.09
C SER A 32 -10.99 -5.44 -1.56
N ASN A 33 -10.41 -6.61 -1.79
CA ASN A 33 -10.88 -7.89 -1.25
C ASN A 33 -10.18 -8.25 0.08
N ARG A 34 -9.49 -7.29 0.72
CA ARG A 34 -8.70 -7.46 1.94
C ARG A 34 -7.56 -8.48 1.79
N LYS A 35 -7.09 -8.76 0.57
CA LYS A 35 -5.92 -9.63 0.34
C LYS A 35 -4.65 -8.81 0.44
N ILE A 36 -3.64 -9.33 1.14
CA ILE A 36 -2.33 -8.69 1.25
C ILE A 36 -1.62 -8.72 -0.11
N VAL A 37 -1.26 -7.53 -0.60
CA VAL A 37 -0.57 -7.37 -1.89
C VAL A 37 0.87 -6.89 -1.75
N GLY A 38 1.30 -6.51 -0.55
CA GLY A 38 2.69 -6.17 -0.25
C GLY A 38 2.86 -5.50 1.11
N VAL A 39 4.11 -5.23 1.45
CA VAL A 39 4.51 -4.48 2.65
C VAL A 39 5.53 -3.41 2.29
N GLY A 40 5.56 -2.33 3.05
CA GLY A 40 6.49 -1.24 2.81
C GLY A 40 6.46 -0.18 3.89
N LYS A 41 7.19 0.90 3.64
CA LYS A 41 7.30 2.04 4.54
C LYS A 41 6.36 3.16 4.09
N ALA A 42 5.54 3.67 4.99
CA ALA A 42 4.69 4.82 4.73
C ALA A 42 5.56 6.05 4.43
N ILE A 43 5.22 6.78 3.36
CA ILE A 43 5.83 8.05 3.01
C ILE A 43 4.92 9.21 3.40
N LEU A 44 3.61 8.99 3.33
CA LEU A 44 2.56 9.91 3.74
C LEU A 44 1.89 9.39 5.02
N ASN A 45 1.23 10.28 5.77
CA ASN A 45 0.30 9.87 6.81
C ASN A 45 -1.04 9.39 6.22
N GLY A 46 -1.88 8.72 7.02
CA GLY A 46 -3.15 8.16 6.55
C GLY A 46 -4.06 9.16 5.84
N ARG A 47 -4.19 10.39 6.38
CA ARG A 47 -5.03 11.44 5.79
C ARG A 47 -4.48 11.94 4.45
N GLU A 48 -3.17 12.17 4.38
CA GLU A 48 -2.48 12.60 3.17
C GLU A 48 -2.61 11.56 2.06
N MET A 49 -2.56 10.27 2.38
CA MET A 49 -2.73 9.19 1.39
C MET A 49 -4.08 9.29 0.66
N LEU A 50 -5.14 9.78 1.31
CA LEU A 50 -6.48 9.93 0.71
C LEU A 50 -6.66 11.24 -0.07
N VAL A 51 -6.10 12.33 0.46
CA VAL A 51 -6.25 13.67 -0.12
C VAL A 51 -5.35 13.86 -1.35
N PHE A 52 -4.12 13.33 -1.32
CA PHE A 52 -3.15 13.60 -2.36
C PHE A 52 -3.43 12.79 -3.64
N LYS A 53 -3.43 13.48 -4.79
CA LYS A 53 -3.59 12.86 -6.12
C LYS A 53 -2.28 12.68 -6.88
N ARG A 54 -1.15 12.93 -6.23
CA ARG A 54 0.20 12.77 -6.77
C ARG A 54 1.17 12.34 -5.67
N GLY A 55 2.31 11.77 -6.07
CA GLY A 55 3.34 11.31 -5.14
C GLY A 55 3.17 9.86 -4.67
N VAL A 56 4.22 9.37 -4.01
CA VAL A 56 4.29 8.01 -3.45
C VAL A 56 3.67 8.02 -2.06
N ALA A 57 2.70 7.15 -1.81
CA ALA A 57 2.09 6.94 -0.50
C ALA A 57 2.89 5.92 0.33
N VAL A 58 3.29 4.80 -0.31
CA VAL A 58 4.06 3.73 0.36
C VAL A 58 5.22 3.31 -0.54
N LYS A 59 6.42 3.31 0.02
CA LYS A 59 7.61 2.72 -0.62
C LYS A 59 7.63 1.23 -0.31
N THR A 60 7.20 0.42 -1.27
CA THR A 60 7.10 -1.03 -1.14
C THR A 60 8.49 -1.66 -1.02
N ARG A 61 8.70 -2.48 0.02
CA ARG A 61 9.93 -3.27 0.20
C ARG A 61 9.80 -4.65 -0.43
N LYS A 62 8.61 -5.26 -0.29
CA LYS A 62 8.33 -6.60 -0.81
C LYS A 62 6.88 -6.68 -1.30
N GLY A 63 6.69 -7.18 -2.51
CA GLY A 63 5.37 -7.49 -3.04
C GLY A 63 4.83 -8.80 -2.44
N GLY A 64 3.50 -8.91 -2.36
CA GLY A 64 2.83 -10.14 -1.97
C GLY A 64 3.07 -11.23 -3.01
N ARG A 65 3.38 -12.45 -2.56
CA ARG A 65 3.35 -13.63 -3.43
C ARG A 65 1.92 -13.81 -3.95
N LYS A 66 1.76 -14.38 -5.15
CA LYS A 66 0.45 -14.91 -5.54
C LYS A 66 0.03 -15.84 -4.40
N SER A 67 -1.12 -15.56 -3.77
CA SER A 67 -1.80 -16.60 -3.01
C SER A 67 -1.94 -17.76 -3.98
N VAL A 68 -1.41 -18.91 -3.59
CA VAL A 68 -1.71 -20.19 -4.24
C VAL A 68 -3.22 -20.18 -4.47
N GLU A 69 -3.65 -20.32 -5.71
CA GLU A 69 -5.05 -20.61 -5.99
C GLU A 69 -5.28 -21.95 -5.27
N GLU A 70 -6.13 -21.92 -4.24
CA GLU A 70 -6.66 -23.17 -3.70
C GLU A 70 -7.50 -23.76 -4.83
N GLU A 71 -7.01 -24.85 -5.44
CA GLU A 71 -7.76 -25.70 -6.37
C GLU A 71 -8.98 -26.32 -5.69
#